data_AF-A0A9E5XEJ7-F1
#
_entry.id   AF-A0A9E5XEJ7-F1
#
_cell.length_a   1.000
_cell.length_b   1.000
_cell.length_c   1.000
_cell.angle_alpha   90.00
_cell.angle_beta   90.00
_cell.angle_gamma   90.00
#
_symmetry.space_group_name_H-M   'P 1'
#
loop_
_entity.id
_entity.type
_entity.pdbx_description
1 polymer ?
#
loop_
_entity_poly.entity_id
_entity_poly.type
_entity_poly.pdbx_seq_one_letter_code
_entity_poly.pdbx_strand_id
1 'polypeptide(L)'
;MSLAKAAKDYYLRKLGEISPGEDYYLRGGTATGIWRGSGAAELGLEGAVSAERLVRLFDGQHPATGERLGRSLRKDGVAAWDVTFSADKSVSLLWALGDENTRQQVLEAFEEATGAALGYLESVASATRGATKTPLIDDQGNPILNGNGTPRFRVQTWPIATSGYVAASFTEFTSRADDPQLHTHVVVANKVKGTDGIWRTIDGRLLYRRQLAAGYLHEAVLRKELTERLGVRWQPVHNGMADIAGFTRPQIEAFSRRRHQLEEWRENQGLPDTAAARQVAVLATRTPKTDHPLADLETEWKQRAAQVGLTPHRIGHLMGSGREVAPADAEVLFERLASAEGLTKRASTFGRAEVVKQVAAALPEGGTRSQIESLAEAFLNTSDVVPLLPGRDTGRVEEPEGFVDVEQNRLPTAELTDNVRQHEPWERVALTYLRDGSVDQAIDAYQQHQRLIIGKDPNDTTARAVADWYRHVTATGDPTSGLLIAYDNDTVNQLNQQARTLVRPNSDSAGFPLSEMS
;
A
#
# COMPACT_ATOMS: atom_id res chain seq x y z
N MET A 1 -10.25 1.92 0.00
CA MET A 1 -9.72 2.39 1.30
C MET A 1 -10.48 3.60 1.84
N SER A 2 -10.61 4.75 1.18
CA SER A 2 -11.36 5.87 1.79
C SER A 2 -12.88 5.64 1.86
N LEU A 3 -13.49 5.91 3.01
CA LEU A 3 -14.94 5.92 3.21
C LEU A 3 -15.45 7.36 3.26
N ALA A 4 -16.37 7.68 2.37
CA ALA A 4 -17.10 8.96 2.42
C ALA A 4 -18.04 8.97 3.64
N LYS A 5 -18.37 10.16 4.14
CA LYS A 5 -19.32 10.34 5.24
C LYS A 5 -20.72 9.76 4.94
N ALA A 6 -21.08 9.55 3.68
CA ALA A 6 -22.32 8.90 3.26
C ALA A 6 -22.28 7.36 3.27
N ALA A 7 -21.11 6.73 3.45
CA ALA A 7 -20.95 5.28 3.49
C ALA A 7 -21.08 4.67 4.90
N LYS A 8 -21.42 5.48 5.91
CA LYS A 8 -21.61 5.04 7.31
C LYS A 8 -22.63 3.91 7.43
N ASP A 9 -23.68 3.99 6.63
CA ASP A 9 -24.83 3.08 6.67
C ASP A 9 -24.43 1.63 6.44
N TYR A 10 -23.31 1.34 5.75
CA TYR A 10 -22.82 -0.02 5.57
C TYR A 10 -22.35 -0.66 6.88
N TYR A 11 -21.55 0.04 7.68
CA TYR A 11 -21.02 -0.50 8.94
C TYR A 11 -22.04 -0.43 10.08
N LEU A 12 -22.93 0.56 10.06
CA LEU A 12 -24.04 0.64 11.01
C LEU A 12 -25.03 -0.49 10.80
N ARG A 13 -25.31 -0.78 9.53
CA ARG A 13 -26.09 -1.94 9.15
C ARG A 13 -25.39 -3.23 9.56
N LYS A 14 -24.09 -3.38 9.32
CA LYS A 14 -23.32 -4.53 9.87
C LYS A 14 -23.47 -4.68 11.37
N LEU A 15 -23.28 -3.62 12.16
CA LEU A 15 -23.46 -3.68 13.62
C LEU A 15 -24.89 -4.03 14.07
N GLY A 16 -25.89 -3.97 13.18
CA GLY A 16 -27.27 -4.41 13.44
C GLY A 16 -27.73 -5.65 12.65
N GLU A 17 -26.96 -6.13 11.67
CA GLU A 17 -27.28 -7.22 10.74
C GLU A 17 -26.28 -8.39 10.82
N ILE A 18 -25.27 -8.38 11.70
CA ILE A 18 -24.47 -9.61 11.83
C ILE A 18 -25.44 -10.71 12.25
N SER A 19 -25.56 -11.68 11.35
CA SER A 19 -26.52 -12.75 11.47
C SER A 19 -26.15 -13.54 12.74
N PRO A 20 -27.12 -13.95 13.58
CA PRO A 20 -26.87 -14.73 14.79
C PRO A 20 -25.97 -15.97 14.58
N GLY A 21 -25.79 -16.43 13.34
CA GLY A 21 -24.88 -17.52 12.97
C GLY A 21 -23.40 -17.16 12.77
N GLU A 22 -23.04 -15.93 12.39
CA GLU A 22 -21.62 -15.49 12.39
C GLU A 22 -21.17 -15.12 13.81
N ASP A 23 -22.10 -14.66 14.65
CA ASP A 23 -21.92 -14.32 16.08
C ASP A 23 -21.41 -15.49 16.93
N TYR A 24 -21.77 -16.74 16.59
CA TYR A 24 -21.35 -17.93 17.34
C TYR A 24 -19.82 -18.12 17.33
N TYR A 25 -19.16 -17.79 16.21
CA TYR A 25 -17.74 -18.02 16.00
C TYR A 25 -16.85 -16.86 16.52
N LEU A 26 -17.45 -15.71 16.85
CA LEU A 26 -16.78 -14.57 17.46
C LEU A 26 -17.05 -14.59 18.97
N ARG A 27 -16.02 -14.85 19.78
CA ARG A 27 -16.00 -14.86 21.27
C ARG A 27 -17.31 -14.39 21.95
N GLY A 28 -18.29 -15.29 22.10
CA GLY A 28 -19.43 -15.10 22.99
C GLY A 28 -20.76 -14.62 22.39
N GLY A 29 -21.03 -14.80 21.09
CA GLY A 29 -22.40 -14.72 20.58
C GLY A 29 -22.99 -13.31 20.47
N THR A 30 -22.14 -12.28 20.45
CA THR A 30 -22.54 -10.93 20.03
C THR A 30 -21.47 -10.38 19.10
N ALA A 31 -21.81 -10.30 17.83
CA ALA A 31 -21.00 -9.65 16.84
C ALA A 31 -20.75 -8.19 17.19
N THR A 32 -19.55 -7.93 17.68
CA THR A 32 -19.13 -6.59 18.00
C THR A 32 -17.78 -6.39 17.33
N GLY A 33 -17.70 -5.39 16.45
CA GLY A 33 -16.37 -4.94 16.01
C GLY A 33 -15.49 -4.71 17.24
N ILE A 34 -14.18 -4.90 17.11
CA ILE A 34 -13.26 -4.75 18.25
C ILE A 34 -12.48 -3.45 18.08
N TRP A 35 -12.35 -2.65 19.13
CA TRP A 35 -11.48 -1.48 19.13
C TRP A 35 -10.01 -1.90 18.96
N ARG A 36 -9.31 -1.19 18.07
CA ARG A 36 -7.90 -1.46 17.73
C ARG A 36 -7.13 -0.14 17.59
N GLY A 37 -5.82 -0.23 17.75
CA GLY A 37 -4.89 0.88 17.57
C GLY A 37 -4.56 1.60 18.88
N SER A 38 -3.37 2.18 18.92
CA SER A 38 -2.80 2.84 20.09
C SER A 38 -3.58 4.12 20.45
N GLY A 39 -4.14 4.81 19.45
CA GLY A 39 -5.03 5.95 19.66
C GLY A 39 -6.38 5.54 20.27
N ALA A 40 -6.89 4.34 19.97
CA ALA A 40 -8.10 3.84 20.61
C ALA A 40 -7.84 3.53 22.10
N ALA A 41 -6.70 2.89 22.41
CA ALA A 41 -6.27 2.65 23.78
C ALA A 41 -6.08 3.96 24.58
N GLU A 42 -5.48 5.00 23.97
CA GLU A 42 -5.36 6.33 24.59
C GLU A 42 -6.72 6.94 24.96
N LEU A 43 -7.76 6.68 24.16
CA LEU A 43 -9.13 7.12 24.43
C LEU A 43 -9.89 6.19 25.40
N GLY A 44 -9.24 5.17 25.98
CA GLY A 44 -9.87 4.17 26.83
C GLY A 44 -10.90 3.30 26.11
N LEU A 45 -10.73 3.11 24.79
CA LEU A 45 -11.61 2.30 23.97
C LEU A 45 -11.05 0.87 23.85
N GLU A 46 -11.69 -0.04 24.56
CA GLU A 46 -11.33 -1.46 24.58
C GLU A 46 -12.55 -2.34 24.31
N GLY A 47 -12.30 -3.54 23.79
CA GLY A 47 -13.34 -4.53 23.53
C GLY A 47 -14.33 -4.12 22.45
N ALA A 48 -15.61 -4.40 22.70
CA ALA A 48 -16.70 -4.28 21.74
C ALA A 48 -16.99 -2.84 21.28
N VAL A 49 -17.25 -2.71 19.98
CA VAL A 49 -17.69 -1.50 19.28
C VAL A 49 -19.21 -1.50 19.25
N SER A 50 -19.83 -0.41 19.72
CA SER A 50 -21.26 -0.17 19.54
C SER A 50 -21.51 0.72 18.32
N ALA A 51 -22.70 0.59 17.72
CA ALA A 51 -23.11 1.40 16.57
C ALA A 51 -23.03 2.90 16.87
N GLU A 52 -23.52 3.33 18.04
CA GLU A 52 -23.46 4.73 18.48
C GLU A 52 -22.02 5.25 18.54
N ARG A 53 -21.11 4.48 19.16
CA ARG A 53 -19.71 4.85 19.29
C ARG A 53 -19.00 4.93 17.93
N LEU A 54 -19.35 4.03 17.00
CA LEU A 54 -18.84 4.07 15.63
C LEU A 54 -19.37 5.29 14.85
N VAL A 55 -20.65 5.65 14.99
CA VAL A 55 -21.20 6.88 14.39
C VAL A 55 -20.42 8.11 14.85
N ARG A 56 -20.21 8.23 16.18
CA ARG A 56 -19.46 9.33 16.78
C ARG A 56 -18.06 9.43 16.18
N LEU A 57 -17.37 8.30 16.03
CA LEU A 57 -16.07 8.25 15.38
C LEU A 57 -16.11 8.81 13.94
N PHE A 58 -17.09 8.39 13.13
CA PHE A 58 -17.28 8.89 11.77
C PHE A 58 -17.71 10.36 11.69
N ASP A 59 -18.21 10.94 12.78
CA ASP A 59 -18.48 12.37 12.92
C ASP A 59 -17.29 13.18 13.46
N GLY A 60 -16.16 12.51 13.72
CA GLY A 60 -14.97 13.13 14.30
C GLY A 60 -15.17 13.50 15.76
N GLN A 61 -15.93 12.70 16.50
CA GLN A 61 -16.19 12.85 17.93
C GLN A 61 -15.57 11.68 18.70
N HIS A 62 -15.27 11.93 19.97
CA HIS A 62 -14.82 10.93 20.91
C HIS A 62 -15.93 9.88 21.09
N PRO A 63 -15.65 8.58 20.86
CA PRO A 63 -16.69 7.56 20.90
C PRO A 63 -17.41 7.45 22.26
N ALA A 64 -16.67 7.50 23.39
CA ALA A 64 -17.28 7.48 24.73
C ALA A 64 -17.99 8.80 25.14
N THR A 65 -17.34 9.95 25.01
CA THR A 65 -17.85 11.22 25.58
C THR A 65 -18.69 12.06 24.62
N GLY A 66 -18.55 11.86 23.30
CA GLY A 66 -19.17 12.70 22.27
C GLY A 66 -18.45 14.05 22.04
N GLU A 67 -17.37 14.32 22.77
CA GLU A 67 -16.57 15.52 22.58
C GLU A 67 -15.95 15.59 21.19
N ARG A 68 -15.76 16.79 20.65
CA ARG A 68 -15.20 16.96 19.30
C ARG A 68 -13.69 16.70 19.30
N LEU A 69 -13.23 15.83 18.41
CA LEU A 69 -11.81 15.58 18.17
C LEU A 69 -11.28 16.61 17.16
N GLY A 70 -11.09 17.84 17.63
CA GLY A 70 -10.65 18.97 16.81
C GLY A 70 -11.72 19.48 15.84
N ARG A 71 -11.30 19.97 14.67
CA ARG A 71 -12.23 20.55 13.67
C ARG A 71 -13.17 19.49 13.07
N SER A 72 -14.41 19.86 12.76
CA SER A 72 -15.34 18.96 12.07
C SER A 72 -14.80 18.49 10.73
N LEU A 73 -15.08 17.23 10.41
CA LEU A 73 -14.88 16.70 9.07
C LEU A 73 -15.84 17.40 8.11
N ARG A 74 -15.36 17.72 6.90
CA ARG A 74 -16.23 18.28 5.84
C ARG A 74 -17.30 17.27 5.46
N LYS A 75 -18.45 17.76 4.96
CA LYS A 75 -19.59 16.91 4.57
C LYS A 75 -19.22 15.91 3.46
N ASP A 76 -18.39 16.35 2.53
CA ASP A 76 -17.78 15.61 1.42
C ASP A 76 -16.40 15.02 1.77
N GLY A 77 -15.99 15.11 3.04
CA GLY A 77 -14.69 14.63 3.51
C GLY A 77 -14.66 13.11 3.73
N VAL A 78 -13.44 12.60 3.79
CA VAL A 78 -13.18 11.21 4.21
C VAL A 78 -13.48 11.08 5.71
N ALA A 79 -14.39 10.18 6.06
CA ALA A 79 -14.76 9.89 7.45
C ALA A 79 -13.80 8.89 8.09
N ALA A 80 -13.40 7.88 7.33
CA ALA A 80 -12.53 6.81 7.76
C ALA A 80 -11.80 6.16 6.58
N TRP A 81 -10.83 5.32 6.89
CA TRP A 81 -10.08 4.49 5.96
C TRP A 81 -10.35 3.03 6.31
N ASP A 82 -10.94 2.29 5.38
CA ASP A 82 -11.11 0.85 5.44
C ASP A 82 -9.85 0.16 4.92
N VAL A 83 -9.11 -0.46 5.82
CA VAL A 83 -7.94 -1.29 5.55
C VAL A 83 -8.38 -2.75 5.70
N THR A 84 -8.59 -3.42 4.57
CA THR A 84 -9.08 -4.81 4.56
C THR A 84 -7.91 -5.77 4.40
N PHE A 85 -7.77 -6.69 5.36
CA PHE A 85 -6.88 -7.84 5.27
C PHE A 85 -7.70 -9.05 4.87
N SER A 86 -7.26 -9.82 3.88
CA SER A 86 -7.98 -10.99 3.37
C SER A 86 -7.02 -12.16 3.34
N ALA A 87 -7.40 -13.27 3.96
CA ALA A 87 -6.58 -14.47 3.93
C ALA A 87 -6.50 -15.07 2.52
N ASP A 88 -5.38 -15.75 2.25
CA ASP A 88 -5.27 -16.65 1.11
C ASP A 88 -6.40 -17.70 1.11
N LYS A 89 -6.73 -18.18 -0.09
CA LYS A 89 -7.94 -19.00 -0.26
C LYS A 89 -7.85 -20.33 0.47
N SER A 90 -6.70 -20.98 0.40
CA SER A 90 -6.45 -22.22 1.17
C SER A 90 -6.57 -22.02 2.68
N VAL A 91 -6.20 -20.87 3.23
CA VAL A 91 -6.39 -20.55 4.67
C VAL A 91 -7.88 -20.41 4.99
N SER A 92 -8.64 -19.72 4.14
CA SER A 92 -10.10 -19.63 4.27
C SER A 92 -10.78 -21.01 4.18
N LEU A 93 -10.25 -21.91 3.34
CA LEU A 93 -10.72 -23.30 3.23
C LEU A 93 -10.36 -24.14 4.45
N LEU A 94 -9.15 -23.97 4.98
CA LEU A 94 -8.73 -24.63 6.22
C LEU A 94 -9.64 -24.24 7.38
N TRP A 95 -9.97 -22.95 7.50
CA TRP A 95 -10.96 -22.48 8.47
C TRP A 95 -12.33 -23.11 8.20
N ALA A 96 -12.88 -22.99 7.00
CA ALA A 96 -14.25 -23.43 6.73
C ALA A 96 -14.46 -24.95 6.87
N LEU A 97 -13.46 -25.75 6.54
CA LEU A 97 -13.54 -27.22 6.49
C LEU A 97 -12.88 -27.91 7.70
N GLY A 98 -12.14 -27.16 8.52
CA GLY A 98 -11.53 -27.66 9.76
C GLY A 98 -12.57 -27.95 10.85
N ASP A 99 -12.13 -28.70 11.86
CA ASP A 99 -12.89 -28.85 13.10
C ASP A 99 -12.87 -27.55 13.93
N GLU A 100 -13.61 -27.53 15.03
CA GLU A 100 -13.78 -26.32 15.85
C GLU A 100 -12.44 -25.78 16.39
N ASN A 101 -11.55 -26.67 16.82
CA ASN A 101 -10.23 -26.30 17.29
C ASN A 101 -9.37 -25.71 16.16
N THR A 102 -9.39 -26.30 14.97
CA THR A 102 -8.70 -25.78 13.79
C THR A 102 -9.23 -24.39 13.40
N ARG A 103 -10.56 -24.23 13.38
CA ARG A 103 -11.23 -22.95 13.11
C ARG A 103 -10.76 -21.86 14.06
N GLN A 104 -10.76 -22.16 15.35
CA GLN A 104 -10.31 -21.22 16.38
C GLN A 104 -8.85 -20.82 16.17
N GLN A 105 -7.96 -21.78 15.94
CA GLN A 105 -6.54 -21.50 15.72
C GLN A 105 -6.28 -20.67 14.46
N VAL A 106 -7.02 -20.91 13.36
CA VAL A 106 -6.91 -20.10 12.15
C VAL A 106 -7.40 -18.67 12.38
N LEU A 107 -8.51 -18.50 13.10
CA LEU A 107 -9.04 -17.18 13.43
C LEU A 107 -8.07 -16.39 14.32
N GLU A 108 -7.53 -17.01 15.37
CA GLU A 108 -6.56 -16.38 16.27
C GLU A 108 -5.29 -15.97 15.52
N ALA A 109 -4.73 -16.86 14.68
CA ALA A 109 -3.58 -16.55 13.83
C ALA A 109 -3.86 -15.35 12.89
N PHE A 110 -5.05 -15.30 12.30
CA PHE A 110 -5.46 -14.21 11.42
C PHE A 110 -5.63 -12.88 12.15
N GLU A 111 -6.20 -12.90 13.35
CA GLU A 111 -6.34 -11.70 14.19
C GLU A 111 -4.98 -11.18 14.68
N GLU A 112 -4.05 -12.07 15.03
CA GLU A 112 -2.68 -11.71 15.41
C GLU A 112 -1.90 -11.09 14.24
N ALA A 113 -1.98 -11.70 13.05
CA ALA A 113 -1.42 -11.12 11.83
C ALA A 113 -2.01 -9.74 11.50
N THR A 114 -3.33 -9.59 11.66
CA THR A 114 -4.04 -8.31 11.49
C THR A 114 -3.57 -7.25 12.48
N GLY A 115 -3.40 -7.63 13.75
CA GLY A 115 -2.85 -6.75 14.79
C GLY A 115 -1.41 -6.33 14.50
N ALA A 116 -0.56 -7.27 14.08
CA ALA A 116 0.83 -7.01 13.70
C ALA A 116 0.93 -6.03 12.52
N ALA A 117 0.13 -6.24 11.47
CA ALA A 117 0.11 -5.36 10.31
C ALA A 117 -0.46 -3.97 10.61
N LEU A 118 -1.48 -3.87 11.47
CA LEU A 118 -1.97 -2.58 11.95
C LEU A 118 -0.91 -1.84 12.76
N GLY A 119 -0.21 -2.55 13.66
CA GLY A 119 0.89 -1.96 14.43
C GLY A 119 2.05 -1.49 13.55
N TYR A 120 2.35 -2.20 12.46
CA TYR A 120 3.31 -1.74 11.45
C TYR A 120 2.81 -0.46 10.75
N LEU A 121 1.55 -0.43 10.32
CA LEU A 121 0.98 0.80 9.75
C LEU A 121 1.00 1.96 10.75
N GLU A 122 0.79 1.71 12.04
CA GLU A 122 0.92 2.74 13.07
C GLU A 122 2.35 3.30 13.12
N SER A 123 3.38 2.45 13.08
CA SER A 123 4.77 2.91 13.13
C SER A 123 5.22 3.66 11.89
N VAL A 124 4.73 3.31 10.69
CA VAL A 124 5.23 3.88 9.41
C VAL A 124 4.23 4.75 8.64
N ALA A 125 2.98 4.83 9.09
CA ALA A 125 1.91 5.55 8.40
C ALA A 125 0.95 6.32 9.33
N SER A 126 1.17 6.35 10.65
CA SER A 126 0.38 7.20 11.55
C SER A 126 0.98 8.60 11.67
N ALA A 127 0.59 9.47 10.74
CA ALA A 127 0.99 10.88 10.76
C ALA A 127 -0.19 11.82 10.47
N THR A 128 -0.05 13.06 10.92
CA THR A 128 -0.87 14.18 10.46
C THR A 128 0.01 15.29 9.88
N ARG A 129 -0.59 16.40 9.45
CA ARG A 129 0.12 17.54 8.87
C ARG A 129 -0.09 18.80 9.68
N GLY A 130 1.00 19.42 10.09
CA GLY A 130 1.05 20.83 10.44
C GLY A 130 0.91 21.68 9.18
N ALA A 131 0.42 22.91 9.34
CA ALA A 131 0.36 23.86 8.24
C ALA A 131 0.46 25.29 8.75
N THR A 132 1.38 26.06 8.16
CA THR A 132 1.42 27.52 8.26
C THR A 132 0.96 28.11 6.94
N LYS A 133 0.17 29.19 7.01
CA LYS A 133 -0.23 29.97 5.84
C LYS A 133 0.34 31.38 5.98
N THR A 134 1.21 31.76 5.06
CA THR A 134 1.83 33.09 5.02
C THR A 134 1.35 33.82 3.77
N PRO A 135 0.77 35.02 3.86
CA PRO A 135 0.41 35.81 2.69
C PRO A 135 1.63 36.00 1.78
N LEU A 136 1.44 35.87 0.46
CA LEU A 136 2.43 36.30 -0.51
C LEU A 136 2.33 37.82 -0.64
N ILE A 137 3.47 38.51 -0.54
CA ILE A 137 3.57 39.96 -0.64
C ILE A 137 4.39 40.34 -1.87
N ASP A 138 4.05 41.47 -2.50
CA ASP A 138 4.85 42.08 -3.56
C ASP A 138 6.03 42.90 -2.99
N ASP A 139 6.86 43.46 -3.86
CA ASP A 139 8.04 44.25 -3.47
C ASP A 139 7.69 45.53 -2.69
N GLN A 140 6.43 45.94 -2.68
CA GLN A 140 5.91 47.09 -1.94
C GLN A 140 5.24 46.67 -0.61
N GLY A 141 5.24 45.37 -0.29
CA GLY A 141 4.63 44.81 0.91
C GLY A 141 3.13 44.58 0.82
N ASN A 142 2.51 44.71 -0.36
CA ASN A 142 1.08 44.49 -0.53
C ASN A 142 0.77 43.01 -0.80
N PRO A 143 -0.37 42.46 -0.31
CA PRO A 143 -0.75 41.09 -0.61
C PRO A 143 -0.95 40.86 -2.11
N ILE A 144 -0.29 39.86 -2.66
CA ILE A 144 -0.54 39.38 -4.02
C ILE A 144 -1.92 38.73 -4.05
N LEU A 145 -2.78 39.12 -4.99
CA LEU A 145 -4.15 38.63 -5.08
C LEU A 145 -4.31 37.53 -6.15
N ASN A 146 -5.24 36.61 -5.92
CA ASN A 146 -5.78 35.69 -6.93
C ASN A 146 -6.67 36.46 -7.92
N GLY A 147 -7.00 35.86 -9.06
CA GLY A 147 -7.92 36.46 -10.06
C GLY A 147 -9.33 36.78 -9.54
N ASN A 148 -9.71 36.25 -8.37
CA ASN A 148 -10.96 36.56 -7.67
C ASN A 148 -10.82 37.62 -6.56
N GLY A 149 -9.67 38.30 -6.46
CA GLY A 149 -9.41 39.36 -5.47
C GLY A 149 -9.02 38.88 -4.07
N THR A 150 -8.89 37.57 -3.83
CA THR A 150 -8.45 37.05 -2.52
C THR A 150 -6.93 36.96 -2.41
N PRO A 151 -6.30 37.19 -1.23
CA PRO A 151 -4.85 37.05 -1.10
C PRO A 151 -4.35 35.64 -1.44
N ARG A 152 -3.21 35.57 -2.11
CA ARG A 152 -2.43 34.34 -2.31
C ARG A 152 -1.65 34.05 -1.04
N PHE A 153 -1.57 32.77 -0.69
CA PHE A 153 -0.83 32.31 0.48
C PHE A 153 0.19 31.25 0.08
N ARG A 154 1.40 31.37 0.61
CA ARG A 154 2.33 30.24 0.70
C ARG A 154 1.85 29.32 1.81
N VAL A 155 1.64 28.05 1.48
CA VAL A 155 1.29 27.03 2.48
C VAL A 155 2.51 26.16 2.69
N GLN A 156 3.07 26.20 3.89
CA GLN A 156 4.11 25.27 4.32
C GLN A 156 3.47 24.19 5.18
N THR A 157 3.74 22.93 4.86
CA THR A 157 3.24 21.80 5.64
C THR A 157 4.41 20.92 6.06
N TRP A 158 4.36 20.40 7.27
CA TRP A 158 5.31 19.44 7.80
C TRP A 158 4.57 18.26 8.41
N PRO A 159 5.14 17.05 8.40
CA PRO A 159 4.55 15.90 9.07
C PRO A 159 4.59 16.12 10.59
N ILE A 160 3.59 15.59 11.28
CA ILE A 160 3.54 15.53 12.74
C ILE A 160 3.28 14.07 13.11
N ALA A 161 4.18 13.49 13.90
CA ALA A 161 4.00 12.16 14.49
C ALA A 161 2.75 12.14 15.38
N THR A 162 2.22 10.95 15.65
CA THR A 162 0.91 10.82 16.32
C THR A 162 0.92 9.72 17.36
N SER A 163 -0.10 9.70 18.22
CA SER A 163 -0.29 8.64 19.21
C SER A 163 -0.86 7.33 18.64
N GLY A 164 -1.02 7.24 17.32
CA GLY A 164 -1.57 6.07 16.64
C GLY A 164 -3.04 6.21 16.25
N TYR A 165 -3.56 5.15 15.65
CA TYR A 165 -4.88 5.08 15.07
C TYR A 165 -5.97 4.84 16.11
N VAL A 166 -7.13 5.42 15.87
CA VAL A 166 -8.40 4.98 16.47
C VAL A 166 -9.13 4.14 15.42
N ALA A 167 -9.18 2.82 15.60
CA ALA A 167 -9.74 1.91 14.60
C ALA A 167 -10.71 0.89 15.19
N ALA A 168 -11.58 0.35 14.34
CA ALA A 168 -12.48 -0.76 14.67
C ALA A 168 -12.30 -1.90 13.66
N SER A 169 -12.05 -3.12 14.13
CA SER A 169 -11.91 -4.30 13.27
C SER A 169 -13.21 -5.11 13.22
N PHE A 170 -13.62 -5.53 12.01
CA PHE A 170 -14.78 -6.38 11.76
C PHE A 170 -14.35 -7.59 10.93
N THR A 171 -14.34 -8.78 11.52
CA THR A 171 -13.99 -10.03 10.84
C THR A 171 -15.20 -10.64 10.17
N GLU A 172 -15.03 -11.12 8.93
CA GLU A 172 -16.02 -11.74 8.08
C GLU A 172 -15.48 -13.03 7.48
N PHE A 173 -16.41 -13.92 7.13
CA PHE A 173 -16.09 -15.29 6.73
C PHE A 173 -16.55 -15.65 5.31
N THR A 174 -17.32 -14.77 4.67
CA THR A 174 -18.01 -15.05 3.42
C THR A 174 -17.68 -13.99 2.36
N SER A 175 -17.42 -14.44 1.14
CA SER A 175 -17.32 -13.54 -0.01
C SER A 175 -18.70 -13.08 -0.49
N ARG A 176 -18.75 -12.15 -1.46
CA ARG A 176 -20.01 -11.75 -2.13
C ARG A 176 -20.68 -12.86 -2.93
N ALA A 177 -19.95 -13.92 -3.24
CA ALA A 177 -20.47 -15.09 -3.93
C ALA A 177 -20.62 -16.26 -2.95
N ASP A 178 -20.75 -15.98 -1.65
CA ASP A 178 -20.96 -16.95 -0.58
C ASP A 178 -19.91 -18.07 -0.50
N ASP A 179 -18.73 -17.87 -1.08
CA ASP A 179 -17.59 -18.77 -0.85
C ASP A 179 -16.87 -18.41 0.46
N PRO A 180 -16.20 -19.38 1.12
CA PRO A 180 -15.35 -19.13 2.28
C PRO A 180 -14.31 -18.06 1.97
N GLN A 181 -14.30 -16.99 2.74
CA GLN A 181 -13.34 -15.90 2.61
C GLN A 181 -13.15 -15.24 3.96
N LEU A 182 -12.13 -15.66 4.69
CA LEU A 182 -11.74 -15.02 5.94
C LEU A 182 -11.09 -13.67 5.62
N HIS A 183 -11.65 -12.59 6.16
CA HIS A 183 -11.11 -11.24 6.00
C HIS A 183 -11.53 -10.34 7.15
N THR A 184 -10.72 -9.32 7.45
CA THR A 184 -11.01 -8.33 8.48
C THR A 184 -10.98 -6.93 7.88
N HIS A 185 -12.07 -6.20 8.04
CA HIS A 185 -12.15 -4.77 7.77
C HIS A 185 -11.66 -3.99 8.99
N VAL A 186 -10.50 -3.34 8.90
CA VAL A 186 -10.01 -2.43 9.92
C VAL A 186 -10.35 -1.00 9.51
N VAL A 187 -11.39 -0.46 10.15
CA VAL A 187 -11.92 0.87 9.88
C VAL A 187 -11.19 1.89 10.75
N VAL A 188 -10.20 2.56 10.17
CA VAL A 188 -9.38 3.58 10.81
C VAL A 188 -10.08 4.95 10.70
N ALA A 189 -10.38 5.59 11.83
CA ALA A 189 -10.97 6.92 11.83
C ALA A 189 -10.09 7.92 11.07
N ASN A 190 -10.68 8.88 10.35
CA ASN A 190 -9.89 9.98 9.80
C ASN A 190 -9.60 11.06 10.87
N LYS A 191 -9.22 10.62 12.06
CA LYS A 191 -8.88 11.40 13.24
C LYS A 191 -7.72 10.76 13.98
N VAL A 192 -6.72 11.58 14.27
CA VAL A 192 -5.50 11.18 14.95
C VAL A 192 -5.00 12.33 15.82
N LYS A 193 -4.43 12.04 16.98
CA LYS A 193 -3.85 13.05 17.86
C LYS A 193 -2.37 13.20 17.55
N GLY A 194 -1.95 14.41 17.19
CA GLY A 194 -0.53 14.71 17.01
C GLY A 194 0.21 14.63 18.34
N THR A 195 1.52 14.44 18.30
CA THR A 195 2.40 14.56 19.49
C THR A 195 2.34 15.94 20.13
N ASP A 196 1.86 16.95 19.40
CA ASP A 196 1.50 18.28 19.91
C ASP A 196 0.18 18.34 20.68
N GLY A 197 -0.47 17.19 20.90
CA GLY A 197 -1.73 17.04 21.63
C GLY A 197 -2.97 17.42 20.81
N ILE A 198 -2.81 17.86 19.56
CA ILE A 198 -3.92 18.40 18.76
C ILE A 198 -4.48 17.33 17.82
N TRP A 199 -5.81 17.18 17.86
CA TRP A 199 -6.54 16.28 16.97
C TRP A 199 -6.69 16.84 15.55
N ARG A 200 -6.25 16.05 14.56
CA ARG A 200 -6.28 16.39 13.14
C ARG A 200 -6.69 15.17 12.30
N THR A 201 -6.79 15.36 10.99
CA THR A 201 -7.01 14.27 10.03
C THR A 201 -5.71 13.53 9.73
N ILE A 202 -5.80 12.24 9.40
CA ILE A 202 -4.64 11.43 9.01
C ILE A 202 -4.09 11.91 7.66
N ASP A 203 -2.77 11.84 7.47
CA ASP A 203 -2.19 11.91 6.13
C ASP A 203 -2.37 10.57 5.39
N GLY A 204 -3.55 10.41 4.78
CA GLY A 204 -3.94 9.17 4.11
C GLY A 204 -3.02 8.74 2.96
N ARG A 205 -2.15 9.62 2.44
CA ARG A 205 -1.15 9.24 1.42
C ARG A 205 -0.19 8.18 1.94
N LEU A 206 0.10 8.20 3.24
CA LEU A 206 1.00 7.22 3.85
C LEU A 206 0.38 5.82 3.88
N LEU A 207 -0.93 5.71 4.14
CA LEU A 207 -1.64 4.42 4.07
C LEU A 207 -1.49 3.80 2.68
N TYR A 208 -1.72 4.56 1.60
CA TYR A 208 -1.53 4.07 0.22
C TYR A 208 -0.07 3.66 -0.06
N ARG A 209 0.91 4.46 0.40
CA ARG A 209 2.34 4.17 0.17
C ARG A 209 2.83 2.95 0.94
N ARG A 210 2.18 2.58 2.05
CA ARG A 210 2.61 1.48 2.94
C ARG A 210 1.71 0.24 2.87
N GLN A 211 0.59 0.29 2.15
CA GLN A 211 -0.39 -0.81 2.05
C GLN A 211 0.24 -2.14 1.63
N LEU A 212 1.16 -2.14 0.65
CA LEU A 212 1.76 -3.37 0.15
C LEU A 212 2.72 -3.99 1.17
N ALA A 213 3.54 -3.16 1.83
CA ALA A 213 4.43 -3.65 2.88
C ALA A 213 3.64 -4.22 4.06
N ALA A 214 2.55 -3.56 4.46
CA ALA A 214 1.66 -4.05 5.51
C ALA A 214 0.97 -5.37 5.13
N GLY A 215 0.54 -5.52 3.86
CA GLY A 215 -0.05 -6.77 3.37
C GLY A 215 0.95 -7.93 3.33
N TYR A 216 2.18 -7.68 2.87
CA TYR A 216 3.23 -8.73 2.87
C TYR A 216 3.63 -9.13 4.29
N LEU A 217 3.72 -8.16 5.21
CA LEU A 217 3.99 -8.42 6.61
C LEU A 217 2.85 -9.20 7.26
N HIS A 218 1.59 -8.85 6.99
CA HIS A 218 0.41 -9.60 7.43
C HIS A 218 0.51 -11.06 7.02
N GLU A 219 0.72 -11.32 5.73
CA GLU A 219 0.81 -12.68 5.19
C GLU A 219 2.00 -13.46 5.80
N ALA A 220 3.15 -12.81 5.99
CA ALA A 220 4.30 -13.45 6.64
C ALA A 220 4.03 -13.79 8.12
N VAL A 221 3.33 -12.92 8.87
CA VAL A 221 2.95 -13.24 10.25
C VAL A 221 1.92 -14.36 10.28
N LEU A 222 0.92 -14.33 9.40
CA LEU A 222 -0.10 -15.37 9.28
C LEU A 222 0.53 -16.74 8.99
N ARG A 223 1.50 -16.80 8.07
CA ARG A 223 2.21 -18.03 7.76
C ARG A 223 2.94 -18.61 8.96
N LYS A 224 3.63 -17.75 9.73
CA LYS A 224 4.33 -18.17 10.94
C LYS A 224 3.36 -18.75 11.96
N GLU A 225 2.30 -18.00 12.29
CA GLU A 225 1.33 -18.41 13.29
C GLU A 225 0.70 -19.77 12.95
N LEU A 226 0.29 -19.96 11.70
CA LEU A 226 -0.32 -21.22 11.26
C LEU A 226 0.70 -22.38 11.21
N THR A 227 1.96 -22.14 10.84
CA THR A 227 3.01 -23.16 10.89
C THR A 227 3.29 -23.59 12.34
N GLU A 228 3.34 -22.66 13.28
CA GLU A 228 3.60 -22.96 14.69
C GLU A 228 2.41 -23.61 15.41
N ARG A 229 1.19 -23.20 15.07
CA ARG A 229 -0.05 -23.72 15.69
C ARG A 229 -0.47 -25.07 15.11
N LEU A 230 -0.50 -25.17 13.79
CA LEU A 230 -1.12 -26.28 13.06
C LEU A 230 -0.14 -27.13 12.23
N GLY A 231 1.14 -26.75 12.19
CA GLY A 231 2.16 -27.51 11.45
C GLY A 231 1.95 -27.51 9.93
N VAL A 232 1.14 -26.59 9.41
CA VAL A 232 0.87 -26.49 7.97
C VAL A 232 2.13 -26.06 7.23
N ARG A 233 2.24 -26.52 5.99
CA ARG A 233 3.33 -26.17 5.06
C ARG A 233 2.80 -25.26 3.96
N TRP A 234 3.71 -24.55 3.30
CA TRP A 234 3.36 -23.53 2.32
C TRP A 234 3.85 -23.89 0.92
N GLN A 235 3.08 -23.50 -0.09
CA GLN A 235 3.55 -23.40 -1.46
C GLN A 235 4.55 -22.22 -1.59
N PRO A 236 5.29 -22.10 -2.70
CA PRO A 236 6.17 -20.95 -2.91
C PRO A 236 5.44 -19.62 -2.80
N VAL A 237 6.07 -18.65 -2.12
CA VAL A 237 5.52 -17.30 -1.96
C VAL A 237 5.55 -16.56 -3.29
N HIS A 238 4.41 -16.04 -3.71
CA HIS A 238 4.25 -15.26 -4.93
C HIS A 238 3.51 -13.95 -4.60
N ASN A 239 4.20 -12.82 -4.81
CA ASN A 239 3.68 -11.49 -4.47
C ASN A 239 3.19 -11.38 -3.01
N GLY A 240 3.90 -12.01 -2.07
CA GLY A 240 3.60 -11.99 -0.64
C GLY A 240 2.59 -13.05 -0.17
N MET A 241 1.83 -13.63 -1.09
CA MET A 241 0.82 -14.68 -0.85
C MET A 241 1.42 -16.07 -1.02
N ALA A 242 0.90 -17.06 -0.30
CA ALA A 242 1.20 -18.47 -0.50
C ALA A 242 0.04 -19.33 -0.02
N ASP A 243 -0.43 -20.25 -0.87
CA ASP A 243 -1.41 -21.23 -0.41
C ASP A 243 -0.77 -22.35 0.42
N ILE A 244 -1.55 -22.96 1.32
CA ILE A 244 -1.14 -24.13 2.08
C ILE A 244 -0.84 -25.29 1.13
N ALA A 245 0.33 -25.90 1.31
CA ALA A 245 0.76 -27.08 0.56
C ALA A 245 -0.20 -28.25 0.77
N GLY A 246 -0.62 -28.87 -0.33
CA GLY A 246 -1.56 -30.01 -0.33
C GLY A 246 -2.97 -29.67 -0.80
N PHE A 247 -3.34 -28.38 -0.85
CA PHE A 247 -4.45 -27.90 -1.68
C PHE A 247 -4.02 -27.81 -3.15
N THR A 248 -4.87 -28.31 -4.05
CA THR A 248 -4.62 -28.22 -5.49
C THR A 248 -5.29 -26.98 -6.09
N ARG A 249 -4.81 -26.56 -7.26
CA ARG A 249 -5.41 -25.42 -7.98
C ARG A 249 -6.90 -25.61 -8.28
N PRO A 250 -7.38 -26.78 -8.78
CA PRO A 250 -8.81 -27.00 -8.99
C PRO A 250 -9.64 -26.92 -7.70
N GLN A 251 -9.08 -27.34 -6.56
CA GLN A 251 -9.76 -27.25 -5.27
C GLN A 251 -9.93 -25.79 -4.83
N ILE A 252 -8.92 -24.95 -5.03
CA ILE A 252 -9.00 -23.51 -4.74
C ILE A 252 -9.99 -22.81 -5.69
N GLU A 253 -9.97 -23.16 -6.97
CA GLU A 253 -10.85 -22.59 -8.00
C GLU A 253 -12.33 -22.92 -7.77
N ALA A 254 -12.64 -24.11 -7.24
CA ALA A 254 -14.00 -24.52 -6.89
C ALA A 254 -14.69 -23.63 -5.83
N PHE A 255 -13.90 -22.86 -5.08
CA PHE A 255 -14.38 -21.90 -4.09
C PHE A 255 -14.05 -20.45 -4.46
N SER A 256 -13.64 -20.18 -5.70
CA SER A 256 -13.26 -18.84 -6.15
C SER A 256 -14.29 -18.24 -7.14
N ARG A 257 -15.58 -18.49 -6.93
CA ARG A 257 -16.67 -18.12 -7.87
C ARG A 257 -16.67 -16.63 -8.20
N ARG A 258 -16.45 -15.78 -7.19
CA ARG A 258 -16.40 -14.32 -7.40
C ARG A 258 -15.32 -13.91 -8.40
N ARG A 259 -14.16 -14.57 -8.36
CA ARG A 259 -13.05 -14.29 -9.27
C ARG A 259 -13.41 -14.70 -10.70
N HIS A 260 -13.96 -15.89 -10.90
CA HIS A 260 -14.40 -16.34 -12.23
C HIS A 260 -15.46 -15.42 -12.83
N GLN A 261 -16.44 -14.98 -12.04
CA GLN A 261 -17.45 -14.00 -12.49
C GLN A 261 -16.82 -12.68 -12.97
N LEU A 262 -15.75 -12.22 -12.30
CA LEU A 262 -15.03 -11.01 -12.70
C LEU A 262 -14.22 -11.21 -13.97
N GLU A 263 -13.52 -12.33 -14.08
CA GLU A 263 -12.70 -12.68 -15.24
C GLU A 263 -13.58 -12.87 -16.48
N GLU A 264 -14.68 -13.62 -16.36
CA GLU A 264 -15.66 -13.82 -17.43
C GLU A 264 -16.30 -12.50 -17.87
N TRP A 265 -16.74 -11.66 -16.92
CA TRP A 265 -17.30 -10.35 -17.25
C TRP A 265 -16.27 -9.48 -17.98
N ARG A 266 -15.03 -9.41 -17.47
CA ARG A 266 -13.94 -8.63 -18.07
C ARG A 266 -13.65 -9.08 -19.50
N GLU A 267 -13.59 -10.40 -19.72
CA GLU A 267 -13.34 -11.00 -21.03
C GLU A 267 -14.48 -10.74 -22.00
N ASN A 268 -15.73 -10.86 -21.55
CA ASN A 268 -16.91 -10.52 -22.35
C ASN A 268 -16.97 -9.03 -22.73
N GLN A 269 -16.35 -8.16 -21.94
CA GLN A 269 -16.19 -6.73 -22.27
C GLN A 269 -14.93 -6.42 -23.10
N GLY A 270 -14.10 -7.43 -23.43
CA GLY A 270 -12.87 -7.24 -24.18
C GLY A 270 -11.79 -6.43 -23.45
N LEU A 271 -11.86 -6.34 -22.11
CA LEU A 271 -10.94 -5.53 -21.31
C LEU A 271 -9.65 -6.30 -21.01
N PRO A 272 -8.47 -5.65 -21.02
CA PRO A 272 -7.18 -6.30 -20.73
C PRO A 272 -7.05 -6.69 -19.25
N ASP A 273 -6.17 -7.64 -18.91
CA ASP A 273 -6.00 -8.10 -17.53
C ASP A 273 -5.12 -7.14 -16.72
N THR A 274 -5.71 -6.01 -16.33
CA THR A 274 -5.05 -4.94 -15.60
C THR A 274 -5.79 -4.62 -14.30
N ALA A 275 -5.10 -4.03 -13.32
CA ALA A 275 -5.71 -3.62 -12.06
C ALA A 275 -6.91 -2.68 -12.27
N ALA A 276 -6.80 -1.73 -13.21
CA ALA A 276 -7.88 -0.81 -13.57
C ALA A 276 -9.09 -1.55 -14.15
N ALA A 277 -8.88 -2.47 -15.11
CA ALA A 277 -9.96 -3.25 -15.70
C ALA A 277 -10.65 -4.17 -14.68
N ARG A 278 -9.89 -4.80 -13.77
CA ARG A 278 -10.45 -5.60 -12.67
C ARG A 278 -11.30 -4.74 -11.73
N GLN A 279 -10.89 -3.50 -11.45
CA GLN A 279 -11.69 -2.57 -10.64
C GLN A 279 -13.00 -2.20 -11.33
N VAL A 280 -12.98 -1.98 -12.64
CA VAL A 280 -14.20 -1.74 -13.43
C VAL A 280 -15.15 -2.94 -13.33
N ALA A 281 -14.64 -4.16 -13.51
CA ALA A 281 -15.43 -5.38 -13.36
C ALA A 281 -16.05 -5.52 -11.96
N VAL A 282 -15.27 -5.21 -10.91
CA VAL A 282 -15.76 -5.23 -9.53
C VAL A 282 -16.93 -4.28 -9.32
N LEU A 283 -16.86 -3.06 -9.85
CA LEU A 283 -17.91 -2.06 -9.70
C LEU A 283 -19.14 -2.40 -10.55
N ALA A 284 -18.95 -2.87 -11.77
CA ALA A 284 -20.02 -3.17 -12.71
C ALA A 284 -20.85 -4.39 -12.29
N THR A 285 -20.23 -5.44 -11.76
CA THR A 285 -20.94 -6.66 -11.32
C THR A 285 -21.29 -6.63 -9.84
N ARG A 286 -21.29 -5.45 -9.20
CA ARG A 286 -21.52 -5.33 -7.77
C ARG A 286 -23.02 -5.43 -7.45
N THR A 287 -23.44 -6.59 -7.00
CA THR A 287 -24.78 -6.78 -6.42
C THR A 287 -24.73 -6.54 -4.90
N PRO A 288 -25.82 -6.05 -4.28
CA PRO A 288 -25.99 -6.13 -2.83
C PRO A 288 -25.73 -7.56 -2.33
N LYS A 289 -25.11 -7.70 -1.15
CA LYS A 289 -24.91 -9.01 -0.53
C LYS A 289 -26.28 -9.50 -0.06
N THR A 290 -26.62 -10.75 -0.37
CA THR A 290 -27.77 -11.43 0.22
C THR A 290 -27.25 -12.17 1.43
N ASP A 291 -27.79 -11.91 2.62
CA ASP A 291 -27.28 -12.55 3.82
C ASP A 291 -27.87 -13.96 3.97
N HIS A 292 -27.02 -14.97 3.76
CA HIS A 292 -27.33 -16.36 4.05
C HIS A 292 -26.74 -16.75 5.40
N PRO A 293 -27.47 -17.49 6.26
CA PRO A 293 -26.92 -17.98 7.51
C PRO A 293 -25.66 -18.82 7.27
N LEU A 294 -24.61 -18.54 8.05
CA LEU A 294 -23.32 -19.23 7.89
C LEU A 294 -23.45 -20.75 8.02
N ALA A 295 -24.34 -21.24 8.88
CA ALA A 295 -24.60 -22.67 9.06
C ALA A 295 -25.12 -23.36 7.77
N ASP A 296 -25.94 -22.65 6.98
CA ASP A 296 -26.45 -23.17 5.70
C ASP A 296 -25.31 -23.22 4.67
N LEU A 297 -24.50 -22.16 4.62
CA LEU A 297 -23.33 -22.07 3.75
C LEU A 297 -22.29 -23.14 4.07
N GLU A 298 -22.05 -23.43 5.35
CA GLU A 298 -21.13 -24.50 5.76
C GLU A 298 -21.54 -25.87 5.26
N THR A 299 -22.85 -26.14 5.24
CA THR A 299 -23.38 -27.40 4.70
C THR A 299 -23.10 -27.48 3.20
N GLU A 300 -23.35 -26.40 2.46
CA GLU A 300 -23.03 -26.31 1.03
C GLU A 300 -21.52 -26.46 0.78
N TRP A 301 -20.69 -25.79 1.57
CA TRP A 301 -19.24 -25.85 1.43
C TRP A 301 -18.70 -27.25 1.67
N LYS A 302 -19.17 -27.97 2.69
CA LYS A 302 -18.78 -29.36 2.95
C LYS A 302 -19.18 -30.28 1.81
N GLN A 303 -20.37 -30.10 1.23
CA GLN A 303 -20.81 -30.87 0.06
C GLN A 303 -19.93 -30.60 -1.17
N ARG A 304 -19.64 -29.33 -1.46
CA ARG A 304 -18.78 -28.96 -2.59
C ARG A 304 -17.34 -29.43 -2.38
N ALA A 305 -16.84 -29.34 -1.15
CA ALA A 305 -15.50 -29.81 -0.77
C ALA A 305 -15.36 -31.32 -1.05
N ALA A 306 -16.37 -32.11 -0.70
CA ALA A 306 -16.38 -33.54 -0.99
C ALA A 306 -16.31 -33.84 -2.49
N GLN A 307 -16.98 -33.05 -3.34
CA GLN A 307 -16.94 -33.21 -4.81
C GLN A 307 -15.55 -32.98 -5.40
N VAL A 308 -14.71 -32.17 -4.75
CA VAL A 308 -13.32 -31.90 -5.17
C VAL A 308 -12.28 -32.65 -4.33
N GLY A 309 -12.71 -33.64 -3.55
CA GLY A 309 -11.83 -34.51 -2.77
C GLY A 309 -11.25 -33.89 -1.49
N LEU A 310 -11.80 -32.76 -1.02
CA LEU A 310 -11.47 -32.15 0.27
C LEU A 310 -12.33 -32.75 1.37
N THR A 311 -12.00 -33.96 1.79
CA THR A 311 -12.66 -34.63 2.93
C THR A 311 -12.08 -34.19 4.27
N PRO A 312 -12.78 -34.36 5.41
CA PRO A 312 -12.24 -34.05 6.73
C PRO A 312 -10.90 -34.75 7.02
N HIS A 313 -10.78 -36.02 6.62
CA HIS A 313 -9.52 -36.75 6.71
C HIS A 313 -8.41 -36.08 5.89
N ARG A 314 -8.70 -35.65 4.65
CA ARG A 314 -7.73 -34.93 3.81
C ARG A 314 -7.30 -33.61 4.44
N ILE A 315 -8.23 -32.83 5.01
CA ILE A 315 -7.92 -31.58 5.72
C ILE A 315 -7.01 -31.86 6.92
N GLY A 316 -7.29 -32.91 7.70
CA GLY A 316 -6.43 -33.37 8.79
C GLY A 316 -4.99 -33.65 8.36
N HIS A 317 -4.79 -34.26 7.18
CA HIS A 317 -3.44 -34.54 6.63
C HIS A 317 -2.67 -33.32 6.12
N LEU A 318 -3.32 -32.15 5.99
CA LEU A 318 -2.62 -30.89 5.67
C LEU A 318 -1.91 -30.31 6.90
N MET A 319 -2.34 -30.73 8.09
CA MET A 319 -1.82 -30.30 9.37
C MET A 319 -0.82 -31.32 9.91
N GLY A 320 0.02 -30.87 10.83
CA GLY A 320 1.00 -31.70 11.52
C GLY A 320 1.19 -31.23 12.95
N SER A 321 2.25 -31.72 13.59
CA SER A 321 2.67 -31.13 14.86
C SER A 321 3.20 -29.72 14.59
N GLY A 322 2.65 -28.75 15.32
CA GLY A 322 3.16 -27.39 15.36
C GLY A 322 4.67 -27.37 15.63
N ARG A 323 5.37 -26.48 14.95
CA ARG A 323 6.83 -26.36 15.08
C ARG A 323 7.27 -24.92 15.02
N GLU A 324 8.29 -24.59 15.78
CA GLU A 324 8.96 -23.29 15.70
C GLU A 324 9.48 -23.04 14.28
N VAL A 325 9.21 -21.85 13.75
CA VAL A 325 9.76 -21.43 12.46
C VAL A 325 11.23 -21.08 12.64
N ALA A 326 12.09 -21.74 11.87
CA ALA A 326 13.52 -21.48 11.92
C ALA A 326 13.83 -20.03 11.50
N PRO A 327 14.80 -19.36 12.15
CA PRO A 327 15.22 -18.03 11.74
C PRO A 327 15.78 -18.08 10.31
N ALA A 328 15.54 -17.01 9.54
CA ALA A 328 16.10 -16.88 8.21
C ALA A 328 17.62 -16.69 8.27
N ASP A 329 18.31 -17.25 7.29
CA ASP A 329 19.72 -16.95 7.04
C ASP A 329 19.82 -15.52 6.49
N ALA A 330 20.29 -14.60 7.34
CA ALA A 330 20.37 -13.18 7.01
C ALA A 330 21.38 -12.91 5.89
N GLU A 331 22.49 -13.66 5.83
CA GLU A 331 23.54 -13.48 4.83
C GLU A 331 23.01 -13.81 3.44
N VAL A 332 22.40 -15.00 3.29
CA VAL A 332 21.78 -15.44 2.03
C VAL A 332 20.63 -14.50 1.62
N LEU A 333 19.85 -14.02 2.59
CA LEU A 333 18.78 -13.05 2.31
C LEU A 333 19.35 -11.73 1.78
N PHE A 334 20.38 -11.18 2.43
CA PHE A 334 20.94 -9.88 2.08
C PHE A 334 21.66 -9.92 0.73
N GLU A 335 22.40 -10.99 0.44
CA GLU A 335 22.97 -11.23 -0.89
C GLU A 335 21.89 -11.22 -1.97
N ARG A 336 20.75 -11.88 -1.73
CA ARG A 336 19.62 -11.88 -2.68
C ARG A 336 19.02 -10.49 -2.85
N LEU A 337 18.81 -9.76 -1.76
CA LEU A 337 18.22 -8.42 -1.79
C LEU A 337 19.11 -7.40 -2.53
N ALA A 338 20.43 -7.49 -2.36
CA ALA A 338 21.42 -6.64 -3.01
C ALA A 338 21.72 -7.04 -4.48
N SER A 339 21.35 -8.27 -4.89
CA SER A 339 21.57 -8.75 -6.25
C SER A 339 20.75 -7.98 -7.31
N ALA A 340 21.14 -8.11 -8.58
CA ALA A 340 20.41 -7.54 -9.72
C ALA A 340 18.96 -8.06 -9.85
N GLU A 341 18.64 -9.21 -9.23
CA GLU A 341 17.30 -9.78 -9.19
C GLU A 341 16.50 -9.36 -7.95
N GLY A 342 17.13 -8.60 -7.04
CA GLY A 342 16.59 -8.14 -5.77
C GLY A 342 15.87 -6.79 -5.85
N LEU A 343 16.16 -5.90 -4.90
CA LEU A 343 15.45 -4.63 -4.70
C LEU A 343 15.55 -3.68 -5.90
N THR A 344 16.66 -3.74 -6.64
CA THR A 344 16.95 -2.84 -7.76
C THR A 344 16.58 -3.40 -9.12
N LYS A 345 15.97 -4.60 -9.18
CA LYS A 345 15.57 -5.25 -10.43
C LYS A 345 14.72 -4.34 -11.33
N ARG A 346 13.74 -3.63 -10.74
CA ARG A 346 12.77 -2.80 -11.46
C ARG A 346 12.90 -1.30 -11.21
N ALA A 347 13.70 -0.89 -10.24
CA ALA A 347 13.86 0.51 -9.86
C ALA A 347 15.32 0.79 -9.45
N SER A 348 15.83 1.96 -9.80
CA SER A 348 17.19 2.39 -9.42
C SER A 348 17.32 2.80 -7.95
N THR A 349 16.20 3.01 -7.26
CA THR A 349 16.15 3.39 -5.85
C THR A 349 15.02 2.63 -5.16
N PHE A 350 15.16 2.39 -3.86
CA PHE A 350 14.14 1.76 -3.04
C PHE A 350 14.03 2.48 -1.69
N GLY A 351 12.90 2.31 -1.02
CA GLY A 351 12.71 2.79 0.35
C GLY A 351 12.50 1.61 1.29
N ARG A 352 12.53 1.88 2.60
CA ARG A 352 12.32 0.88 3.66
C ARG A 352 11.11 -0.04 3.44
N ALA A 353 9.98 0.50 2.98
CA ALA A 353 8.78 -0.31 2.72
C ALA A 353 8.99 -1.39 1.65
N GLU A 354 9.84 -1.14 0.66
CA GLU A 354 10.21 -2.15 -0.34
C GLU A 354 11.09 -3.24 0.27
N VAL A 355 12.02 -2.87 1.16
CA VAL A 355 12.84 -3.83 1.92
C VAL A 355 11.96 -4.73 2.80
N VAL A 356 11.06 -4.15 3.60
CA VAL A 356 10.09 -4.90 4.42
C VAL A 356 9.29 -5.89 3.58
N LYS A 357 8.82 -5.43 2.41
CA LYS A 357 8.06 -6.27 1.46
C LYS A 357 8.90 -7.46 0.98
N GLN A 358 10.14 -7.23 0.55
CA GLN A 358 11.00 -8.30 0.03
C GLN A 358 11.49 -9.25 1.13
N VAL A 359 11.78 -8.75 2.33
CA VAL A 359 12.10 -9.57 3.50
C VAL A 359 10.92 -10.48 3.83
N ALA A 360 9.71 -9.93 4.00
CA ALA A 360 8.52 -10.72 4.29
C ALA A 360 8.22 -11.77 3.20
N ALA A 361 8.44 -11.44 1.92
CA ALA A 361 8.30 -12.39 0.82
C ALA A 361 9.37 -13.49 0.80
N ALA A 362 10.54 -13.23 1.38
CA ALA A 362 11.64 -14.18 1.45
C ALA A 362 11.47 -15.22 2.57
N LEU A 363 10.48 -15.04 3.45
CA LEU A 363 10.18 -15.94 4.56
C LEU A 363 9.04 -16.91 4.16
N PRO A 364 9.37 -18.12 3.65
CA PRO A 364 8.36 -19.05 3.15
C PRO A 364 7.41 -19.54 4.24
N GLU A 365 7.93 -19.78 5.45
CA GLU A 365 7.12 -20.16 6.61
C GLU A 365 6.71 -18.96 7.46
N GLY A 366 7.02 -17.74 7.00
CA GLY A 366 6.68 -16.52 7.69
C GLY A 366 7.70 -16.07 8.74
N GLY A 367 7.34 -15.00 9.44
CA GLY A 367 8.15 -14.40 10.50
C GLY A 367 7.31 -13.40 11.29
N THR A 368 7.75 -13.08 12.51
CA THR A 368 7.10 -12.02 13.29
C THR A 368 7.36 -10.65 12.67
N ARG A 369 6.50 -9.68 12.98
CA ARG A 369 6.72 -8.26 12.67
C ARG A 369 8.14 -7.80 13.08
N SER A 370 8.53 -8.10 14.32
CA SER A 370 9.82 -7.66 14.88
C SER A 370 11.00 -8.24 14.09
N GLN A 371 10.95 -9.52 13.75
CA GLN A 371 11.98 -10.16 12.92
C GLN A 371 12.07 -9.52 11.54
N ILE A 372 10.93 -9.26 10.88
CA ILE A 372 10.88 -8.64 9.54
C ILE A 372 11.44 -7.22 9.59
N GLU A 373 11.03 -6.40 10.56
CA GLU A 373 11.54 -5.03 10.73
C GLU A 373 13.03 -5.03 11.08
N SER A 374 13.49 -5.93 11.95
CA SER A 374 14.90 -6.05 12.33
C SER A 374 15.78 -6.48 11.16
N LEU A 375 15.33 -7.44 10.34
CA LEU A 375 16.05 -7.85 9.13
C LEU A 375 16.09 -6.73 8.09
N ALA A 376 14.98 -6.00 7.92
CA ALA A 376 14.94 -4.86 7.01
C ALA A 376 15.90 -3.74 7.46
N GLU A 377 15.96 -3.46 8.76
CA GLU A 377 16.89 -2.47 9.32
C GLU A 377 18.34 -2.92 9.22
N ALA A 378 18.62 -4.19 9.53
CA ALA A 378 19.97 -4.74 9.38
C ALA A 378 20.45 -4.68 7.92
N PHE A 379 19.59 -5.00 6.95
CA PHE A 379 19.91 -4.85 5.53
C PHE A 379 20.18 -3.39 5.13
N LEU A 380 19.36 -2.45 5.59
CA LEU A 380 19.53 -1.03 5.27
C LEU A 380 20.85 -0.44 5.81
N ASN A 381 21.46 -1.08 6.81
CA ASN A 381 22.73 -0.68 7.40
C ASN A 381 23.95 -1.45 6.84
N THR A 382 23.79 -2.28 5.80
CA THR A 382 24.93 -2.93 5.14
C THR A 382 25.67 -1.98 4.21
N SER A 383 26.91 -2.32 3.87
CA SER A 383 27.72 -1.57 2.89
C SER A 383 27.15 -1.59 1.46
N ASP A 384 26.23 -2.51 1.17
CA ASP A 384 25.60 -2.63 -0.15
C ASP A 384 24.50 -1.58 -0.38
N VAL A 385 24.08 -0.88 0.69
CA VAL A 385 23.03 0.14 0.64
C VAL A 385 23.64 1.52 0.82
N VAL A 386 23.47 2.38 -0.19
CA VAL A 386 23.92 3.77 -0.16
C VAL A 386 22.74 4.70 0.13
N PRO A 387 22.73 5.46 1.24
CA PRO A 387 21.68 6.42 1.52
C PRO A 387 21.77 7.62 0.57
N LEU A 388 20.71 7.85 -0.21
CA LEU A 388 20.64 8.97 -1.18
C LEU A 388 20.21 10.30 -0.57
N LEU A 389 19.61 10.25 0.62
CA LEU A 389 19.27 11.41 1.43
C LEU A 389 20.07 11.29 2.73
N PRO A 390 20.71 12.36 3.23
CA PRO A 390 21.51 12.29 4.45
C PRO A 390 20.61 11.92 5.64
N GLY A 391 20.72 10.67 6.11
CA GLY A 391 20.21 10.20 7.39
C GLY A 391 21.34 10.17 8.40
N ARG A 392 21.05 10.58 9.64
CA ARG A 392 22.00 10.78 10.74
C ARG A 392 22.99 9.62 10.92
N ASP A 393 24.22 10.03 11.21
CA ASP A 393 25.27 9.24 11.84
C ASP A 393 24.69 8.40 13.01
N THR A 394 24.96 7.11 12.99
CA THR A 394 24.35 6.05 13.83
C THR A 394 24.92 6.03 15.25
N GLY A 395 24.76 7.15 15.98
CA GLY A 395 25.03 7.26 17.40
C GLY A 395 23.76 7.14 18.25
N ARG A 396 23.46 5.94 18.77
CA ARG A 396 22.51 5.60 19.86
C ARG A 396 21.61 6.74 20.37
N VAL A 397 20.33 6.74 19.96
CA VAL A 397 19.21 7.18 20.81
C VAL A 397 17.99 6.30 20.47
N GLU A 398 17.40 5.69 21.50
CA GLU A 398 16.07 5.07 21.45
C GLU A 398 15.03 6.17 21.16
N GLU A 399 14.70 6.37 19.88
CA GLU A 399 13.47 7.05 19.47
C GLU A 399 12.82 6.28 18.30
N PRO A 400 11.49 6.19 18.26
CA PRO A 400 10.78 5.39 17.26
C PRO A 400 11.08 5.95 15.87
N GLU A 401 11.56 5.05 15.02
CA GLU A 401 12.03 5.25 13.64
C GLU A 401 11.57 6.57 13.02
N GLY A 402 12.43 7.57 13.18
CA GLY A 402 12.23 8.92 12.70
C GLY A 402 12.03 8.92 11.19
N PHE A 403 10.79 9.17 10.80
CA PHE A 403 10.40 9.63 9.48
C PHE A 403 11.36 10.71 9.02
N VAL A 404 11.87 10.54 7.79
CA VAL A 404 12.64 11.51 7.00
C VAL A 404 12.58 12.90 7.60
N ASP A 405 13.64 13.21 8.36
CA ASP A 405 13.97 14.53 8.87
C ASP A 405 14.20 15.42 7.65
N VAL A 406 13.14 16.14 7.25
CA VAL A 406 13.29 17.38 6.48
C VAL A 406 12.83 18.52 7.39
N GLU A 407 13.36 18.59 8.61
CA GLU A 407 13.43 19.83 9.39
C GLU A 407 14.91 20.23 9.45
N GLN A 408 15.42 21.03 8.51
CA GLN A 408 15.43 22.49 8.58
C GLN A 408 15.77 23.17 9.93
N ASN A 409 16.10 22.46 11.00
CA ASN A 409 16.55 23.11 12.23
C ASN A 409 17.64 22.33 12.95
N ARG A 410 18.88 22.39 12.40
CA ARG A 410 20.11 22.73 13.17
C ARG A 410 21.40 22.91 12.36
N LEU A 411 21.30 23.20 11.07
CA LEU A 411 22.34 23.91 10.34
C LEU A 411 21.64 25.02 9.51
N PRO A 412 22.28 26.18 9.27
CA PRO A 412 21.74 27.16 8.34
C PRO A 412 21.55 26.48 6.98
N THR A 413 20.31 26.14 6.64
CA THR A 413 20.00 25.56 5.35
C THR A 413 20.06 26.67 4.32
N ALA A 414 20.92 26.53 3.32
CA ALA A 414 20.85 27.35 2.13
C ALA A 414 19.52 27.03 1.42
N GLU A 415 18.57 27.98 1.45
CA GLU A 415 17.42 27.92 0.56
C GLU A 415 17.91 28.26 -0.85
N LEU A 416 17.76 27.32 -1.78
CA LEU A 416 17.90 27.62 -3.20
C LEU A 416 16.67 28.45 -3.62
N THR A 417 16.82 29.77 -3.55
CA THR A 417 15.82 30.75 -4.00
C THR A 417 15.81 30.87 -5.52
N ASP A 418 16.98 30.66 -6.13
CA ASP A 418 17.19 30.93 -7.55
C ASP A 418 17.55 29.66 -8.30
N ASN A 419 16.69 29.29 -9.25
CA ASN A 419 17.00 28.21 -10.18
C ASN A 419 17.82 28.76 -11.34
N VAL A 420 19.13 28.59 -11.27
CA VAL A 420 20.07 29.11 -12.30
C VAL A 420 20.33 28.12 -13.43
N ARG A 421 19.82 26.88 -13.33
CA ARG A 421 20.13 25.80 -14.29
C ARG A 421 19.35 25.92 -15.60
N GLN A 422 18.20 26.58 -15.60
CA GLN A 422 17.39 26.79 -16.81
C GLN A 422 17.78 28.10 -17.48
N HIS A 423 18.02 28.04 -18.79
CA HIS A 423 18.33 29.20 -19.61
C HIS A 423 17.09 30.08 -19.83
N GLU A 424 15.91 29.45 -19.88
CA GLU A 424 14.65 30.13 -20.16
C GLU A 424 13.99 30.64 -18.87
N PRO A 425 13.63 31.95 -18.80
CA PRO A 425 12.96 32.51 -17.62
C PRO A 425 11.63 31.82 -17.29
N TRP A 426 10.89 31.37 -18.30
CA TRP A 426 9.60 30.71 -18.11
C TRP A 426 9.74 29.31 -17.49
N GLU A 427 10.82 28.58 -17.78
CA GLU A 427 11.07 27.26 -17.18
C GLU A 427 11.33 27.37 -15.68
N ARG A 428 12.01 28.44 -15.24
CA ARG A 428 12.23 28.72 -13.81
C ARG A 428 10.90 28.90 -13.08
N VAL A 429 9.97 29.65 -13.69
CA VAL A 429 8.62 29.85 -13.16
C VAL A 429 7.81 28.55 -13.16
N ALA A 430 7.89 27.76 -14.24
CA ALA A 430 7.25 26.46 -14.33
C ALA A 430 7.76 25.47 -13.25
N LEU A 431 9.06 25.50 -12.94
CA LEU A 431 9.64 24.70 -11.85
C LEU A 431 9.18 25.17 -10.47
N THR A 432 8.96 26.46 -10.27
CA THR A 432 8.33 26.98 -9.04
C THR A 432 6.91 26.45 -8.89
N TYR A 433 6.13 26.38 -9.97
CA TYR A 433 4.81 25.74 -9.93
C TYR A 433 4.89 24.27 -9.54
N LEU A 434 5.84 23.50 -10.07
CA LEU A 434 6.06 22.11 -9.64
C LEU A 434 6.44 22.01 -8.16
N ARG A 435 7.39 22.84 -7.71
CA ARG A 435 7.86 22.91 -6.31
C ARG A 435 6.73 23.23 -5.34
N ASP A 436 5.86 24.17 -5.70
CA ASP A 436 4.75 24.63 -4.87
C ASP A 436 3.49 23.75 -5.04
N GLY A 437 3.58 22.65 -5.79
CA GLY A 437 2.52 21.66 -5.96
C GLY A 437 1.40 22.08 -6.91
N SER A 438 1.60 23.14 -7.69
CA SER A 438 0.68 23.64 -8.71
C SER A 438 0.98 22.96 -10.07
N VAL A 439 0.86 21.64 -10.09
CA VAL A 439 1.28 20.78 -11.22
C VAL A 439 0.61 21.16 -12.54
N ASP A 440 -0.69 21.48 -12.52
CA ASP A 440 -1.43 21.86 -13.73
C ASP A 440 -0.83 23.11 -14.40
N GLN A 441 -0.45 24.11 -13.60
CA GLN A 441 0.17 25.35 -14.11
C GLN A 441 1.57 25.09 -14.69
N ALA A 442 2.31 24.14 -14.12
CA ALA A 442 3.58 23.73 -14.70
C ALA A 442 3.38 23.01 -16.03
N ILE A 443 2.44 22.06 -16.11
CA ILE A 443 2.12 21.32 -17.32
C ILE A 443 1.68 22.28 -18.44
N ASP A 444 0.78 23.22 -18.13
CA ASP A 444 0.33 24.24 -19.08
C ASP A 444 1.50 25.07 -19.61
N ALA A 445 2.44 25.47 -18.74
CA ALA A 445 3.63 26.21 -19.15
C ALA A 445 4.51 25.37 -20.11
N TYR A 446 4.81 24.11 -19.77
CA TYR A 446 5.59 23.23 -20.65
C TYR A 446 4.85 22.95 -21.97
N GLN A 447 3.52 22.87 -21.97
CA GLN A 447 2.72 22.67 -23.17
C GLN A 447 2.71 23.91 -24.07
N GLN A 448 2.51 25.11 -23.50
CA GLN A 448 2.54 26.39 -24.26
C GLN A 448 3.88 26.62 -24.95
N HIS A 449 4.97 26.17 -24.32
CA HIS A 449 6.32 26.27 -24.87
C HIS A 449 6.77 25.02 -25.65
N GLN A 450 5.84 24.13 -26.01
CA GLN A 450 6.08 22.94 -26.84
C GLN A 450 7.17 22.00 -26.28
N ARG A 451 7.31 21.95 -24.96
CA ARG A 451 8.23 21.06 -24.23
C ARG A 451 7.58 19.77 -23.74
N LEU A 452 6.27 19.60 -23.97
CA LEU A 452 5.54 18.37 -23.67
C LEU A 452 5.12 17.69 -24.97
N ILE A 453 5.54 16.45 -25.16
CA ILE A 453 5.16 15.60 -26.29
C ILE A 453 4.40 14.40 -25.75
N ILE A 454 3.15 14.23 -26.19
CA ILE A 454 2.28 13.12 -25.78
C ILE A 454 2.18 12.15 -26.94
N GLY A 455 2.73 10.94 -26.77
CA GLY A 455 2.57 9.85 -27.73
C GLY A 455 1.20 9.18 -27.61
N LYS A 456 0.81 8.44 -28.65
CA LYS A 456 -0.47 7.72 -28.70
C LYS A 456 -0.52 6.54 -27.72
N ASP A 457 0.64 5.92 -27.50
CA ASP A 457 0.86 4.79 -26.61
C ASP A 457 2.34 4.77 -26.16
N PRO A 458 2.74 3.87 -25.23
CA PRO A 458 4.12 3.81 -24.74
C PRO A 458 5.17 3.55 -25.84
N ASN A 459 4.83 2.78 -26.88
CA ASN A 459 5.78 2.46 -27.96
C ASN A 459 5.97 3.67 -28.88
N ASP A 460 4.89 4.37 -29.25
CA ASP A 460 4.95 5.62 -30.01
C ASP A 460 5.70 6.71 -29.24
N THR A 461 5.50 6.80 -27.92
CA THR A 461 6.23 7.75 -27.05
C THR A 461 7.74 7.44 -27.04
N THR A 462 8.10 6.17 -26.85
CA THR A 462 9.50 5.70 -26.86
C THR A 462 10.17 5.97 -28.20
N ALA A 463 9.49 5.64 -29.31
CA ALA A 463 10.02 5.85 -30.65
C ALA A 463 10.24 7.34 -30.96
N ARG A 464 9.32 8.22 -30.55
CA ARG A 464 9.46 9.68 -30.68
C ARG A 464 10.64 10.20 -29.87
N ALA A 465 10.78 9.77 -28.62
CA ALA A 465 11.89 10.19 -27.76
C ALA A 465 13.24 9.79 -28.36
N VAL A 466 13.36 8.56 -28.87
CA VAL A 466 14.57 8.08 -29.53
C VAL A 466 14.85 8.86 -30.82
N ALA A 467 13.83 9.14 -31.63
CA ALA A 467 13.98 9.92 -32.85
C ALA A 467 14.43 11.37 -32.57
N ASP A 468 13.88 12.01 -31.54
CA ASP A 468 14.26 13.35 -31.12
C ASP A 468 15.71 13.41 -30.62
N TRP A 469 16.08 12.45 -29.78
CA TRP A 469 17.46 12.29 -29.33
C TRP A 469 18.41 12.06 -30.51
N TYR A 470 18.08 11.15 -31.43
CA TYR A 470 18.92 10.83 -32.59
C TYR A 470 19.12 12.05 -33.49
N ARG A 471 18.06 12.82 -33.75
CA ARG A 471 18.14 14.08 -34.51
C ARG A 471 19.08 15.08 -33.84
N HIS A 472 18.99 15.22 -32.52
CA HIS A 472 19.86 16.12 -31.74
C HIS A 472 21.32 15.70 -31.81
N VAL A 473 21.65 14.46 -31.43
CA VAL A 473 23.05 13.99 -31.38
C VAL A 473 23.71 13.92 -32.76
N THR A 474 22.92 13.66 -33.82
CA THR A 474 23.42 13.71 -35.19
C THR A 474 23.69 15.15 -35.64
N ALA A 475 22.83 16.11 -35.26
CA ALA A 475 23.03 17.51 -35.59
C ALA A 475 24.23 18.13 -34.86
N THR A 476 24.51 17.70 -33.63
CA THR A 476 25.66 18.16 -32.84
C THR A 476 26.94 17.39 -33.16
N GLY A 477 26.84 16.20 -33.75
CA GLY A 477 27.97 15.32 -34.00
C GLY A 477 28.58 14.74 -32.71
N ASP A 478 27.84 14.76 -31.60
CA ASP A 478 28.28 14.27 -30.30
C ASP A 478 27.19 13.38 -29.68
N PRO A 479 27.40 12.06 -29.61
CA PRO A 479 26.43 11.12 -29.02
C PRO A 479 26.20 11.33 -27.53
N THR A 480 27.08 12.05 -26.83
CA THR A 480 26.95 12.36 -25.39
C THR A 480 26.19 13.66 -25.13
N SER A 481 25.96 14.47 -26.16
CA SER A 481 25.28 15.77 -26.05
C SER A 481 23.77 15.70 -25.79
N GLY A 482 23.19 14.50 -25.80
CA GLY A 482 21.77 14.27 -25.54
C GLY A 482 21.56 13.10 -24.58
N LEU A 483 20.69 13.29 -23.59
CA LEU A 483 20.35 12.28 -22.58
C LEU A 483 18.86 11.90 -22.67
N LEU A 484 18.58 10.60 -22.71
CA LEU A 484 17.25 10.04 -22.53
C LEU A 484 17.12 9.51 -21.10
N ILE A 485 16.06 9.91 -20.39
CA ILE A 485 15.79 9.50 -19.01
C ILE A 485 14.42 8.83 -18.96
N ALA A 486 14.33 7.69 -18.27
CA ALA A 486 13.07 7.00 -18.00
C ALA A 486 12.97 6.59 -16.53
N TYR A 487 11.74 6.31 -16.08
CA TYR A 487 11.45 6.00 -14.69
C TYR A 487 11.86 4.58 -14.28
N ASP A 488 11.70 3.60 -15.19
CA ASP A 488 11.98 2.18 -14.93
C ASP A 488 13.05 1.62 -15.89
N ASN A 489 13.73 0.56 -15.43
CA ASN A 489 14.85 -0.06 -16.15
C ASN A 489 14.43 -0.76 -17.44
N ASP A 490 13.19 -1.26 -17.53
CA ASP A 490 12.69 -1.90 -18.76
C ASP A 490 12.59 -0.87 -19.89
N THR A 491 12.05 0.31 -19.58
CA THR A 491 11.99 1.44 -20.51
C THR A 491 13.39 1.96 -20.84
N VAL A 492 14.30 2.06 -19.87
CA VAL A 492 15.72 2.42 -20.13
C VAL A 492 16.36 1.42 -21.11
N ASN A 493 16.17 0.13 -20.90
CA ASN A 493 16.70 -0.91 -21.78
C ASN A 493 16.11 -0.81 -23.19
N GLN A 494 14.80 -0.58 -23.31
CA GLN A 494 14.12 -0.39 -24.59
C GLN A 494 14.65 0.84 -25.34
N LEU A 495 14.79 1.98 -24.65
CA LEU A 495 15.36 3.22 -25.21
C LEU A 495 16.80 2.98 -25.70
N ASN A 496 17.64 2.36 -24.86
CA ASN A 496 19.03 2.04 -25.20
C ASN A 496 19.14 1.11 -26.41
N GLN A 497 18.30 0.08 -26.50
CA GLN A 497 18.29 -0.85 -27.62
C GLN A 497 17.90 -0.16 -28.94
N GLN A 498 16.87 0.67 -28.91
CA GLN A 498 16.42 1.42 -30.09
C GLN A 498 17.45 2.48 -30.51
N ALA A 499 18.00 3.25 -29.57
CA ALA A 499 19.04 4.24 -29.82
C ALA A 499 20.29 3.60 -30.45
N ARG A 500 20.77 2.47 -29.90
CA ARG A 500 21.92 1.73 -30.46
C ARG A 500 21.67 1.21 -31.87
N THR A 501 20.42 0.89 -32.22
CA THR A 501 20.07 0.45 -33.58
C THR A 501 20.24 1.56 -34.60
N LEU A 502 19.95 2.81 -34.23
CA LEU A 502 20.11 3.98 -35.10
C LEU A 502 21.57 4.45 -35.24
N VAL A 503 22.39 4.25 -34.20
CA VAL A 503 23.82 4.67 -34.20
C VAL A 503 24.73 3.64 -34.86
N ARG A 504 24.27 2.39 -35.08
CA ARG A 504 25.06 1.40 -35.81
C ARG A 504 25.33 1.88 -37.24
N PRO A 505 26.56 1.75 -37.76
CA PRO A 505 26.88 2.18 -39.10
C PRO A 505 26.09 1.35 -40.11
N ASN A 506 25.15 1.98 -40.81
CA ASN A 506 24.74 1.51 -42.13
C ASN A 506 25.98 1.58 -43.01
N SER A 507 26.23 0.54 -43.80
CA SER A 507 27.42 0.33 -44.63
C SER A 507 27.74 1.42 -45.67
N ASP A 508 27.02 2.54 -45.70
CA ASP A 508 27.18 3.65 -46.65
C ASP A 508 27.16 5.07 -46.03
N SER A 509 27.20 5.24 -44.70
CA SER A 509 27.36 6.59 -44.13
C SER A 509 28.23 6.60 -42.88
N ALA A 510 29.16 7.56 -42.81
CA ALA A 510 30.12 7.75 -41.74
C ALA A 510 29.45 7.73 -40.34
N GLY A 511 29.56 6.59 -39.65
CA GLY A 511 29.06 6.39 -38.29
C GLY A 511 30.15 6.57 -37.24
N PHE A 512 29.74 6.89 -36.02
CA PHE A 512 30.63 7.06 -34.86
C PHE A 512 31.18 5.71 -34.37
N PRO A 513 32.49 5.60 -34.06
CA PRO A 513 33.08 4.37 -33.54
C PRO A 513 32.60 4.08 -32.10
N LEU A 514 32.14 2.85 -31.86
CA LEU A 514 31.54 2.36 -30.62
C LEU A 514 32.53 2.14 -29.44
N SER A 515 33.74 2.69 -29.48
CA SER A 515 34.81 2.31 -28.54
C SER A 515 34.85 3.07 -27.21
N GLU A 516 33.97 4.04 -26.95
CA GLU A 516 34.04 4.89 -25.73
C GLU A 516 32.72 4.99 -24.94
N MET A 517 31.83 3.97 -25.00
CA MET A 517 30.54 4.00 -24.26
C MET A 517 30.36 2.82 -23.29
N SER A 518 31.31 2.63 -22.36
CA SER A 518 31.12 1.75 -21.18
C SER A 518 30.81 2.56 -19.93
#